data_AF-A0A075H7Z8-F1
#
_entry.id   AF-A0A075H7Z8-F1
#
_cell.length_a   1.000
_cell.length_b   1.000
_cell.length_c   1.000
_cell.angle_alpha   90.00
_cell.angle_beta   90.00
_cell.angle_gamma   90.00
#
_symmetry.space_group_name_H-M   'P 1'
#
loop_
_entity.id
_entity.type
_entity.pdbx_description
1 polymer ?
#
loop_
_entity_poly.entity_id
_entity_poly.type
_entity_poly.pdbx_seq_one_letter_code
_entity_poly.pdbx_strand_id
1 'polypeptide(L)'
;MNPVSSPDEIFAASKRVIDTLYGDVSDFKINETFQKPEKGPRESWDVQVNFMIDGLKYTVDLDIEEKSGRVVYAQLIDTMTPL
;
A
#
# COMPACT_ATOMS: atom_id res chain seq x y z
N MET A 1 7.24 -9.63 10.69
CA MET A 1 7.08 -8.19 10.42
C MET A 1 6.64 -7.53 11.72
N ASN A 2 6.91 -6.23 11.89
CA ASN A 2 6.58 -5.49 13.09
C ASN A 2 5.17 -4.91 12.97
N PRO A 3 4.53 -4.52 14.09
CA PRO A 3 3.28 -3.78 14.04
C PRO A 3 3.36 -2.56 13.12
N VAL A 4 2.26 -2.24 12.44
CA VAL A 4 2.13 -1.09 11.55
C VAL A 4 1.06 -0.19 12.12
N SER A 5 1.46 0.90 12.75
CA SER A 5 0.59 1.78 13.53
C SER A 5 0.77 3.27 13.23
N SER A 6 1.82 3.60 12.47
CA SER A 6 2.19 4.96 12.06
C SER A 6 2.27 5.10 10.54
N PRO A 7 2.15 6.32 9.99
CA PRO A 7 2.28 6.57 8.56
C PRO A 7 3.59 6.05 7.94
N ASP A 8 4.72 6.17 8.67
CA ASP A 8 6.01 5.69 8.18
C ASP A 8 6.09 4.16 8.10
N GLU A 9 5.46 3.47 9.06
CA GLU A 9 5.36 2.01 9.04
C GLU A 9 4.45 1.53 7.91
N ILE A 10 3.35 2.24 7.66
CA ILE A 10 2.46 1.96 6.53
C ILE A 10 3.23 2.15 5.22
N PHE A 11 3.94 3.26 5.07
CA PHE A 11 4.79 3.52 3.92
C PHE A 11 5.82 2.41 3.70
N ALA A 12 6.57 2.02 4.74
CA ALA A 12 7.59 1.00 4.64
C ALA A 12 7.01 -0.38 4.31
N ALA A 13 5.86 -0.76 4.88
CA ALA A 13 5.18 -2.01 4.58
C ALA A 13 4.66 -2.04 3.13
N SER A 14 4.00 -0.96 2.71
CA SER A 14 3.48 -0.80 1.35
C SER A 14 4.59 -0.80 0.30
N LYS A 15 5.66 -0.01 0.50
CA LYS A 15 6.79 0.05 -0.44
C LYS A 15 7.46 -1.32 -0.55
N ARG A 16 7.67 -2.02 0.57
CA ARG A 16 8.26 -3.38 0.56
C ARG A 16 7.42 -4.37 -0.25
N VAL A 17 6.10 -4.38 -0.09
CA VAL A 17 5.26 -5.33 -0.85
C VAL A 17 5.22 -4.97 -2.33
N ILE A 18 5.16 -3.68 -2.67
CA ILE A 18 5.21 -3.25 -4.08
C ILE A 18 6.54 -3.61 -4.71
N ASP A 19 7.66 -3.37 -4.02
CA ASP A 19 8.99 -3.75 -4.53
C ASP A 19 9.12 -5.26 -4.75
N THR A 20 8.47 -6.05 -3.89
CA THR A 20 8.46 -7.51 -4.01
C THR A 20 7.61 -7.98 -5.21
N LEU A 21 6.48 -7.32 -5.47
CA LEU A 21 5.53 -7.73 -6.51
C LEU A 21 5.90 -7.20 -7.90
N TYR A 22 6.47 -6.00 -7.97
CA TYR A 22 6.68 -5.26 -9.21
C TYR A 22 8.15 -4.95 -9.51
N GLY A 23 9.07 -5.21 -8.57
CA GLY A 23 10.47 -4.82 -8.70
C GLY A 23 10.70 -3.35 -8.29
N ASP A 24 11.80 -2.75 -8.74
CA ASP A 24 12.10 -1.36 -8.41
C ASP A 24 11.13 -0.41 -9.13
N VAL A 25 10.36 0.35 -8.36
CA VAL A 25 9.35 1.30 -8.86
C VAL A 25 9.71 2.73 -8.49
N SER A 26 9.45 3.68 -9.38
CA SER A 26 9.68 5.11 -9.13
C SER A 26 8.40 5.83 -8.69
N ASP A 27 8.57 7.05 -8.15
CA ASP A 27 7.49 7.95 -7.71
C ASP A 27 6.44 7.30 -6.80
N PHE A 28 6.89 6.36 -5.95
CA PHE A 28 6.04 5.67 -5.00
C PHE A 28 5.43 6.64 -3.99
N LYS A 29 4.10 6.56 -3.82
CA LYS A 29 3.36 7.35 -2.84
C LYS A 29 2.17 6.58 -2.30
N ILE A 30 1.83 6.87 -1.04
CA ILE A 30 0.52 6.54 -0.49
C ILE A 30 -0.47 7.60 -0.96
N ASN A 31 -1.61 7.15 -1.46
CA ASN A 31 -2.70 8.01 -1.90
C ASN A 31 -3.75 8.20 -0.83
N GLU A 32 -4.20 7.08 -0.27
CA GLU A 32 -5.27 7.05 0.71
C GLU A 32 -4.95 5.98 1.74
N THR A 33 -5.45 6.16 2.96
CA THR A 33 -5.26 5.23 4.05
C THR A 33 -6.49 5.29 4.95
N PHE A 34 -7.12 4.13 5.14
CA PHE A 34 -8.27 3.97 6.03
C PHE A 34 -8.00 2.87 7.04
N GLN A 35 -8.57 3.00 8.22
CA GLN A 35 -8.54 1.93 9.20
C GLN A 35 -9.66 0.91 8.93
N LYS A 36 -9.38 -0.37 9.21
CA LYS A 36 -10.36 -1.45 9.20
C LYS A 36 -10.38 -2.15 10.56
N PRO A 37 -11.55 -2.31 11.21
CA PRO A 37 -12.84 -1.68 10.85
C PRO A 37 -12.78 -0.14 10.96
N GLU A 38 -13.68 0.57 10.25
CA GLU A 38 -13.74 2.04 10.26
C GLU A 38 -13.98 2.61 11.67
N LYS A 39 -14.67 1.84 12.52
CA LYS A 39 -15.01 2.20 13.91
C LYS A 39 -14.63 1.07 14.85
N GLY A 40 -14.10 1.43 16.02
CA GLY A 40 -13.67 0.49 17.04
C GLY A 40 -12.16 0.26 17.01
N PRO A 41 -11.67 -0.79 17.69
CA PRO A 41 -10.26 -1.15 17.64
C PRO A 41 -9.85 -1.51 16.22
N ARG A 42 -8.84 -0.82 15.69
CA ARG A 42 -8.28 -1.09 14.38
C ARG A 42 -7.58 -2.45 14.37
N GLU A 43 -7.76 -3.17 13.28
CA GLU A 43 -7.21 -4.50 13.04
C GLU A 43 -6.28 -4.51 11.83
N SER A 44 -6.60 -3.71 10.81
CA SER A 44 -5.79 -3.55 9.61
C SER A 44 -5.92 -2.16 9.00
N TRP A 45 -5.11 -1.91 7.97
CA TRP A 45 -5.11 -0.72 7.15
C TRP A 45 -5.50 -1.06 5.72
N ASP A 46 -6.48 -0.32 5.20
CA ASP A 46 -6.78 -0.24 3.77
C ASP A 46 -5.92 0.88 3.17
N VAL A 47 -5.02 0.56 2.25
CA VAL A 47 -4.02 1.49 1.74
C VAL A 47 -4.00 1.46 0.23
N GLN A 48 -4.32 2.60 -0.39
CA GLN A 48 -4.14 2.79 -1.82
C GLN A 48 -2.77 3.43 -2.08
N VAL A 49 -1.99 2.86 -2.99
CA VAL A 49 -0.68 3.38 -3.39
C VAL A 49 -0.61 3.63 -4.89
N ASN A 50 0.23 4.59 -5.26
CA ASN A 50 0.62 4.84 -6.64
C ASN A 50 2.12 4.72 -6.83
N PHE A 51 2.53 4.28 -8.01
CA PHE A 51 3.93 4.26 -8.44
C PHE A 51 4.01 4.21 -9.97
N MET A 52 5.22 4.38 -10.50
CA MET A 52 5.49 4.42 -11.93
C MET A 52 6.34 3.22 -12.36
N ILE A 53 5.98 2.61 -13.50
CA ILE A 53 6.76 1.60 -14.22
C ILE A 53 6.66 1.93 -15.71
N ASP A 54 7.80 2.04 -16.40
CA ASP A 54 7.88 2.28 -17.85
C ASP A 54 6.98 3.43 -18.37
N GLY A 55 6.88 4.51 -17.58
CA GLY A 55 6.07 5.68 -17.92
C GLY A 55 4.57 5.53 -17.68
N LEU A 56 4.11 4.39 -17.16
CA LEU A 56 2.73 4.14 -16.75
C LEU A 56 2.59 4.29 -15.25
N LYS A 57 1.48 4.90 -14.82
CA LYS A 57 1.10 5.04 -13.42
C LYS A 57 0.21 3.87 -13.02
N TYR A 58 0.59 3.16 -11.97
CA TYR A 58 -0.14 2.04 -11.39
C TYR A 58 -0.80 2.47 -10.09
N THR A 59 -2.05 2.05 -9.87
CA THR A 59 -2.78 2.23 -8.61
C THR A 59 -3.09 0.86 -8.01
N VAL A 60 -2.64 0.61 -6.78
CA VAL A 60 -2.79 -0.70 -6.10
C VAL A 60 -3.41 -0.48 -4.72
N ASP A 61 -4.42 -1.30 -4.39
CA ASP A 61 -5.00 -1.40 -3.04
C ASP A 61 -4.31 -2.51 -2.25
N LEU A 62 -4.06 -2.24 -0.99
CA LEU A 62 -3.40 -3.15 -0.04
C LEU A 62 -4.22 -3.26 1.24
N ASP A 63 -4.30 -4.47 1.79
CA ASP A 63 -4.78 -4.69 3.18
C ASP A 63 -3.60 -5.11 4.05
N ILE A 64 -3.28 -4.31 5.06
CA ILE A 64 -2.12 -4.49 5.93
C ILE A 64 -2.59 -4.74 7.36
N GLU A 65 -2.42 -5.95 7.87
CA GLU A 65 -2.73 -6.26 9.27
C GLU A 65 -1.86 -5.42 10.22
N GLU A 66 -2.48 -4.68 11.15
CA GLU A 66 -1.78 -3.77 12.05
C GLU A 66 -0.82 -4.53 12.99
N LYS A 67 -1.26 -5.65 13.57
CA LYS A 67 -0.46 -6.37 14.58
C LYS A 67 0.78 -7.05 13.98
N SER A 68 0.66 -7.57 12.76
CA SER A 68 1.70 -8.38 12.14
C SER A 68 2.52 -7.57 11.12
N GLY A 69 1.98 -6.46 10.61
CA GLY A 69 2.50 -5.72 9.47
C GLY A 69 2.46 -6.50 8.15
N ARG A 70 1.72 -7.62 8.12
CA ARG A 70 1.60 -8.45 6.94
C ARG A 70 0.58 -7.85 5.98
N VAL A 71 0.99 -7.71 4.72
CA VAL A 71 0.06 -7.46 3.63
C VAL A 71 -0.66 -8.76 3.31
N VAL A 72 -1.96 -8.81 3.57
CA VAL A 72 -2.81 -10.00 3.39
C VAL A 72 -3.62 -9.94 2.10
N TYR A 73 -3.72 -8.77 1.50
CA TYR A 73 -4.35 -8.55 0.21
C TYR A 73 -3.61 -7.48 -0.58
N ALA A 74 -3.47 -7.67 -1.89
CA ALA A 74 -2.93 -6.69 -2.82
C ALA A 74 -3.65 -6.82 -4.17
N GLN A 75 -4.19 -5.72 -4.69
CA GLN A 75 -4.95 -5.71 -5.94
C GLN A 75 -4.60 -4.50 -6.79
N LEU A 76 -4.22 -4.74 -8.05
CA LEU A 76 -4.14 -3.69 -9.06
C LEU A 76 -5.55 -3.19 -9.40
N ILE A 77 -5.78 -1.89 -9.25
CA ILE A 77 -7.07 -1.24 -9.53
C ILE A 77 -7.05 -0.54 -10.88
N ASP A 78 -5.93 0.11 -11.20
CA ASP A 78 -5.84 0.94 -12.41
C ASP A 78 -4.41 1.02 -12.96
N THR A 79 -4.30 1.28 -14.25
CA THR A 79 -3.05 1.59 -14.95
C THR A 79 -3.33 2.66 -15.99
N MET A 80 -2.66 3.81 -15.89
CA MET A 80 -2.92 4.96 -16.76
C MET A 80 -1.63 5.56 -17.32
N THR A 81 -1.70 6.10 -18.54
CA THR A 81 -0.66 7.00 -19.08
C THR A 81 -0.87 8.39 -18.48
N PRO A 82 0.12 8.96 -17.77
CA PRO A 82 0.04 10.35 -17.30
C PRO A 82 -0.08 11.31 -18.48
N LEU A 83 -0.86 12.38 -18.31
CA LEU A 83 -1.03 13.46 -19.30
C LEU A 83 0.11 14.49 -19.21
#